data_AF-A0A2V6G418-F1
#
_entry.id   AF-A0A2V6G418-F1
#
_cell.length_a   1.000
_cell.length_b   1.000
_cell.length_c   1.000
_cell.angle_alpha   90.00
_cell.angle_beta   90.00
_cell.angle_gamma   90.00
#
_symmetry.space_group_name_H-M   'P 1'
#
loop_
_entity.id
_entity.type
_entity.pdbx_description
1 polymer ?
#
loop_
_entity_poly.entity_id
_entity_poly.type
_entity_poly.pdbx_seq_one_letter_code
_entity_poly.pdbx_strand_id
1 'polypeptide(L)' 'MLNGQKIVVVMPAYNAARTLRQTYDEVMAHGIVDLVIVVDDASHDETVAIARTLP' A
#
# COMPACT_ATOMS: atom_id res chain seq x y z
N MET A 1 11.00 -8.40 7.36
CA MET A 1 11.78 -8.09 8.58
C MET A 1 13.16 -7.60 8.18
N LEU A 2 13.68 -6.57 8.84
CA LEU A 2 15.03 -6.06 8.66
C LEU A 2 15.74 -6.06 10.02
N ASN A 3 16.90 -6.70 10.13
CA ASN A 3 17.66 -6.83 11.38
C ASN A 3 16.82 -7.37 12.56
N GLY A 4 15.96 -8.35 12.30
CA GLY A 4 15.06 -8.93 13.31
C GLY A 4 13.89 -8.02 13.73
N GLN A 5 13.70 -6.88 13.07
CA GLN A 5 12.61 -5.94 13.35
C GLN A 5 11.56 -5.98 12.25
N LYS A 6 10.29 -5.81 12.65
CA LYS A 6 9.15 -5.71 11.72
C LYS A 6 9.15 -4.35 11.03
N ILE A 7 9.05 -4.33 9.71
CA ILE A 7 8.93 -3.11 8.91
C ILE A 7 7.48 -2.94 8.47
N VAL A 8 6.88 -1.82 8.86
CA VAL A 8 5.51 -1.45 8.48
C VAL A 8 5.58 -0.19 7.62
N VAL A 9 4.92 -0.22 6.46
CA VAL A 9 4.83 0.92 5.54
C VAL A 9 3.42 1.49 5.58
N VAL A 10 3.30 2.81 5.74
CA VAL A 10 2.03 3.52 5.62
C VAL A 10 1.97 4.17 4.24
N MET A 11 0.89 3.92 3.51
CA MET A 11 0.63 4.45 2.17
C MET A 11 -0.65 5.30 2.18
N PRO A 12 -0.53 6.62 2.35
CA PRO A 12 -1.65 7.54 2.13
C PRO A 12 -2.08 7.52 0.67
N ALA A 13 -3.39 7.48 0.43
CA ALA A 13 -3.98 7.40 -0.90
C ALA A 13 -5.15 8.38 -1.04
N TYR A 14 -5.07 9.25 -2.04
CA TYR A 14 -6.17 10.12 -2.47
C TYR A 14 -6.24 10.10 -4.00
N ASN A 15 -7.34 9.59 -4.55
CA ASN A 15 -7.52 9.40 -5.99
C ASN A 15 -6.34 8.67 -6.67
N ALA A 16 -5.88 7.60 -6.04
CA ALA A 16 -4.71 6.81 -6.42
C ALA A 16 -5.06 5.56 -7.25
N ALA A 17 -6.26 5.45 -7.84
CA ALA A 17 -6.69 4.23 -8.53
C ALA A 17 -5.69 3.76 -9.62
N ARG A 18 -4.99 4.70 -10.25
CA ARG A 18 -4.03 4.40 -11.33
C ARG A 18 -2.66 3.92 -10.84
N THR A 19 -2.31 4.18 -9.59
CA THR A 19 -0.95 3.98 -9.07
C THR A 19 -0.91 3.04 -7.86
N LEU A 20 -2.01 2.89 -7.12
CA LEU A 20 -2.03 2.17 -5.84
C LEU A 20 -1.45 0.76 -5.93
N ARG A 21 -1.86 -0.02 -6.95
CA ARG A 21 -1.37 -1.39 -7.15
C ARG A 21 0.12 -1.41 -7.48
N GLN A 22 0.56 -0.55 -8.40
CA GLN A 22 1.97 -0.47 -8.77
C GLN A 22 2.84 -0.07 -7.57
N THR A 23 2.42 0.93 -6.80
CA THR A 23 3.15 1.38 -5.61
C THR A 23 3.19 0.28 -4.55
N TYR A 24 2.10 -0.46 -4.33
CA TYR A 24 2.11 -1.62 -3.44
C TYR A 24 3.11 -2.69 -3.91
N ASP A 25 3.07 -3.07 -5.19
CA ASP A 25 3.95 -4.10 -5.76
C ASP A 25 5.44 -3.68 -5.66
N GLU A 26 5.75 -2.41 -5.93
CA GLU A 26 7.10 -1.85 -5.78
C GLU A 26 7.57 -1.84 -4.31
N VAL A 27 6.70 -1.44 -3.38
CA VAL A 27 6.98 -1.47 -1.93
C VAL A 27 7.27 -2.90 -1.46
N MET A 28 6.46 -3.88 -1.90
CA MET A 28 6.65 -5.28 -1.55
C MET A 28 7.91 -5.89 -2.19
N ALA A 29 8.29 -5.44 -3.40
CA ALA A 29 9.49 -5.90 -4.10
C ALA A 29 10.80 -5.60 -3.35
N HIS A 30 10.81 -4.69 -2.37
CA HIS A 30 11.95 -4.49 -1.48
C HIS A 30 12.28 -5.73 -0.63
N GLY A 31 11.34 -6.66 -0.45
CA GLY A 31 11.57 -7.93 0.26
C GLY A 31 11.78 -7.82 1.78
N ILE A 32 11.75 -6.61 2.34
CA ILE A 32 11.94 -6.34 3.77
C ILE A 32 10.66 -5.91 4.49
N VAL A 33 9.63 -5.52 3.74
CA VAL A 33 8.35 -5.00 4.26
C VAL A 33 7.46 -6.15 4.72
N ASP A 34 6.96 -6.07 5.96
CA ASP A 34 6.15 -7.12 6.59
C ASP A 34 4.64 -6.78 6.59
N LEU A 35 4.30 -5.49 6.51
CA LEU A 35 2.93 -5.01 6.53
C LEU A 35 2.82 -3.67 5.81
N VAL A 36 1.79 -3.53 4.99
CA VAL A 36 1.39 -2.26 4.38
C VAL A 36 0.06 -1.82 4.99
N ILE A 37 -0.04 -0.54 5.37
CA ILE A 37 -1.26 0.10 5.82
C ILE A 37 -1.64 1.14 4.77
N VAL A 38 -2.68 0.87 3.99
CA VAL A 38 -3.24 1.85 3.05
C VAL A 38 -4.23 2.73 3.81
N VAL A 39 -4.05 4.05 3.71
CA VAL A 39 -4.91 5.05 4.34
C VAL A 39 -5.61 5.84 3.23
N ASP A 40 -6.89 5.58 3.03
CA ASP A 40 -7.69 6.37 2.09
C ASP A 40 -8.09 7.71 2.70
N ASP A 41 -7.84 8.81 1.96
CA ASP A 41 -8.16 10.18 2.34
C ASP A 41 -9.45 10.68 1.64
N ALA A 42 -10.52 9.89 1.75
CA ALA A 42 -11.80 10.15 1.10
C ALA A 42 -11.71 10.28 -0.43
N SER A 43 -11.09 9.27 -1.07
CA SER A 43 -11.02 9.21 -2.52
C SER A 43 -12.41 9.11 -3.16
N HIS A 44 -12.57 9.71 -4.33
CA HIS A 44 -13.83 9.69 -5.11
C HIS A 44 -13.74 8.80 -6.36
N ASP A 45 -12.61 8.12 -6.56
CA ASP A 45 -12.37 7.18 -7.64
C ASP A 45 -12.35 5.72 -7.11
N GLU A 46 -11.82 4.79 -7.92
CA GLU A 46 -11.75 3.37 -7.58
C GLU A 46 -10.67 3.00 -6.54
N THR A 47 -9.99 3.98 -5.90
CA THR A 47 -8.90 3.75 -4.94
C THR A 47 -9.30 2.75 -3.85
N VAL A 48 -10.45 2.95 -3.20
CA VAL A 48 -10.92 2.09 -2.11
C VAL A 48 -11.25 0.69 -2.62
N ALA A 49 -11.85 0.59 -3.81
CA ALA A 49 -12.19 -0.70 -4.40
C ALA A 49 -10.92 -1.51 -4.69
N ILE A 50 -9.89 -0.87 -5.27
CA ILE A 50 -8.59 -1.49 -5.54
C ILE A 50 -7.87 -1.85 -4.25
N ALA A 51 -7.87 -0.96 -3.25
CA ALA A 51 -7.24 -1.21 -1.94
C ALA A 51 -7.77 -2.50 -1.29
N ARG A 52 -9.07 -2.78 -1.40
CA ARG A 52 -9.70 -4.00 -0.88
C ARG A 52 -9.31 -5.29 -1.61
N THR A 53 -8.69 -5.18 -2.79
CA THR A 53 -8.18 -6.34 -3.55
C THR A 53 -6.72 -6.67 -3.23
N LEU A 54 -6.04 -5.81 -2.46
CA LEU A 54 -4.67 -6.07 -2.03
C LEU A 54 -4.63 -7.21 -0.97
N PRO A 55 -3.57 -8.03 -0.96
CA PRO A 55 -3.37 -9.12 0.00
C PRO A 55 -3.38 -8.71 1.47
#